data_AF-A0A545ULG4-F1
#
_entry.id   AF-A0A545ULG4-F1
#
_cell.length_a   1.000
_cell.length_b   1.000
_cell.length_c   1.000
_cell.angle_alpha   90.00
_cell.angle_beta   90.00
_cell.angle_gamma   90.00
#
_symmetry.space_group_name_H-M   'P 1'
#
loop_
_entity.id
_entity.type
_entity.pdbx_description
1 polymer ?
#
loop_
_entity_poly.entity_id
_entity_poly.type
_entity_poly.pdbx_seq_one_letter_code
_entity_poly.pdbx_strand_id
1 'polypeptide(L)'
;MADDATEQQQLQHHADGASVQLGIWLAAWYKRMRRLAELAGRPRQRMLTLPVIQVVGGVWSVMYAVDEVTLIRVLYRNSQIGETDSMLGGYQLEASMAVLGRWVESTFEPWFTELLTRAVENRQRAADGCASGNL
;
A
#
# COMPACT_ATOMS: atom_id res chain seq x y z
N MET A 1 8.05 20.23 32.96
CA MET A 1 9.25 19.62 32.36
C MET A 1 9.23 18.08 32.38
N ALA A 2 8.58 17.41 33.34
CA ALA A 2 8.40 15.95 33.32
C ALA A 2 7.26 15.46 32.39
N ASP A 3 6.27 16.32 32.10
CA ASP A 3 5.09 16.00 31.29
C ASP A 3 5.44 15.83 29.79
N ASP A 4 6.20 16.78 29.24
CA ASP A 4 6.64 16.82 27.84
C ASP A 4 7.51 15.60 27.45
N ALA A 5 8.40 15.15 28.35
CA ALA A 5 9.22 13.97 28.11
C ALA A 5 8.40 12.66 28.07
N THR A 6 7.32 12.61 28.84
CA THR A 6 6.44 11.42 28.90
C THR A 6 5.57 11.35 27.65
N GLU A 7 5.06 12.50 27.19
CA GLU A 7 4.28 12.62 25.97
C GLU A 7 5.11 12.27 24.72
N GLN A 8 6.36 12.77 24.63
CA GLN A 8 7.27 12.42 23.54
C GLN A 8 7.61 10.92 23.50
N GLN A 9 7.80 10.30 24.66
CA GLN A 9 8.11 8.87 24.75
C GLN A 9 6.91 8.01 24.33
N GLN A 10 5.68 8.44 24.63
CA GLN A 10 4.46 7.77 24.19
C GLN A 10 4.23 7.91 22.68
N LEU A 11 4.45 9.09 22.10
CA LEU A 11 4.36 9.31 20.66
C LEU A 11 5.38 8.46 19.89
N GLN A 12 6.60 8.34 20.41
CA GLN A 12 7.63 7.47 19.83
C GLN A 12 7.20 6.00 19.85
N HIS A 13 6.68 5.51 20.98
CA HIS A 13 6.20 4.13 21.08
C HIS A 13 5.03 3.84 20.13
N HIS A 14 4.11 4.80 19.95
CA HIS A 14 3.03 4.69 18.97
C HIS A 14 3.55 4.71 17.52
N ALA A 15 4.55 5.53 17.22
CA ALA A 15 5.19 5.58 15.91
C ALA A 15 5.90 4.26 15.56
N ASP A 16 6.61 3.68 16.52
CA ASP A 16 7.29 2.39 16.36
C ASP A 16 6.27 1.27 16.09
N GLY A 17 5.18 1.23 16.88
CA GLY A 17 4.08 0.27 16.69
C GLY A 17 3.41 0.40 15.32
N ALA A 18 3.10 1.62 14.89
CA ALA A 18 2.51 1.89 13.58
C ALA A 18 3.44 1.45 12.43
N SER A 19 4.75 1.69 12.56
CA SER A 19 5.73 1.30 11.55
C SER A 19 5.85 -0.22 11.42
N VAL A 20 5.80 -0.97 12.53
CA VAL A 20 5.79 -2.44 12.53
C VAL A 20 4.53 -2.97 11.85
N GLN A 21 3.36 -2.45 12.21
CA GLN A 21 2.09 -2.86 11.59
C GLN A 21 2.07 -2.61 10.08
N LEU A 22 2.56 -1.45 9.65
CA LEU A 22 2.70 -1.10 8.23
C LEU A 22 3.67 -2.05 7.52
N GLY A 23 4.81 -2.38 8.13
CA GLY A 23 5.76 -3.34 7.58
C GLY A 23 5.14 -4.72 7.35
N ILE A 24 4.37 -5.23 8.31
CA ILE A 24 3.66 -6.52 8.21
C ILE A 24 2.61 -6.47 7.10
N TRP A 25 1.78 -5.43 7.09
CA TRP A 25 0.74 -5.26 6.08
C TRP A 25 1.33 -5.20 4.67
N LEU A 26 2.41 -4.43 4.51
CA LEU A 26 3.10 -4.29 3.24
C LEU A 26 3.69 -5.61 2.77
N ALA A 27 4.40 -6.34 3.64
CA ALA A 27 4.95 -7.65 3.30
C ALA A 27 3.86 -8.64 2.85
N ALA A 28 2.72 -8.66 3.55
CA ALA A 28 1.58 -9.50 3.19
C ALA A 28 0.96 -9.10 1.84
N TRP A 29 0.76 -7.80 1.61
CA TRP A 29 0.26 -7.25 0.37
C TRP A 29 1.15 -7.66 -0.81
N TYR A 30 2.45 -7.37 -0.74
CA TYR A 30 3.38 -7.71 -1.82
C TYR A 30 3.46 -9.22 -2.08
N LYS A 31 3.45 -10.05 -1.03
CA LYS A 31 3.40 -11.51 -1.18
C LYS A 31 2.16 -11.96 -1.94
N ARG A 32 1.00 -11.34 -1.66
CA ARG A 32 -0.25 -11.62 -2.36
C ARG A 32 -0.19 -11.18 -3.82
N MET A 33 0.32 -9.97 -4.08
CA MET A 33 0.43 -9.41 -5.42
C MET A 33 1.39 -10.19 -6.31
N ARG A 34 2.52 -10.66 -5.76
CA ARG A 34 3.46 -11.55 -6.47
C ARG A 34 2.80 -12.84 -6.93
N ARG A 35 2.02 -13.49 -6.06
CA ARG A 35 1.25 -14.69 -6.43
C ARG A 35 0.22 -14.41 -7.52
N LEU A 36 -0.45 -13.26 -7.47
CA LEU A 36 -1.38 -12.87 -8.53
C LEU A 36 -0.65 -12.61 -9.86
N ALA A 37 0.52 -11.99 -9.82
CA ALA A 37 1.36 -11.78 -10.99
C ALA A 37 1.85 -13.09 -11.61
N GLU A 38 2.20 -14.10 -10.79
CA GLU A 38 2.50 -15.45 -11.27
C GLU A 38 1.30 -16.06 -12.00
N LEU A 39 0.10 -16.02 -11.41
CA LEU A 39 -1.14 -16.50 -12.04
C LEU A 39 -1.46 -15.74 -13.34
N ALA A 40 -1.19 -14.44 -13.39
CA ALA A 40 -1.34 -13.61 -14.58
C ALA A 40 -0.27 -13.87 -15.65
N GLY A 41 0.68 -14.78 -15.42
CA GLY A 41 1.76 -15.11 -16.36
C GLY A 41 2.86 -14.05 -16.43
N ARG A 42 2.98 -13.21 -15.38
CA ARG A 42 3.92 -12.09 -15.30
C ARG A 42 4.76 -12.11 -14.00
N PRO A 43 5.51 -13.19 -13.71
CA PRO A 43 6.21 -13.36 -12.42
C PRO A 43 7.26 -12.27 -12.13
N ARG A 44 7.79 -11.61 -13.17
CA ARG A 44 8.81 -10.54 -13.06
C ARG A 44 8.23 -9.12 -13.15
N GLN A 45 6.90 -8.96 -13.16
CA GLN A 45 6.30 -7.64 -13.21
C GLN A 45 6.68 -6.84 -11.96
N ARG A 46 7.24 -5.64 -12.15
CA ARG A 46 7.42 -4.69 -11.05
C ARG A 46 6.06 -4.27 -10.53
N MET A 47 5.90 -4.33 -9.22
CA MET A 47 4.69 -3.88 -8.54
C MET A 47 4.62 -2.36 -8.57
N LEU A 48 3.40 -1.83 -8.65
CA LEU A 48 3.15 -0.40 -8.60
C LEU A 48 3.69 0.17 -7.28
N THR A 49 4.27 1.37 -7.33
CA THR A 49 4.64 2.11 -6.12
C THR A 49 3.36 2.50 -5.38
N LEU A 50 3.25 2.14 -4.11
CA LEU A 50 2.04 2.37 -3.32
C LEU A 50 2.24 3.52 -2.34
N PRO A 51 1.36 4.53 -2.32
CA PRO A 51 1.27 5.44 -1.19
C PRO A 51 0.78 4.66 0.04
N VAL A 52 1.48 4.80 1.15
CA VAL A 52 1.17 4.19 2.44
C VAL A 52 0.94 5.32 3.42
N ILE A 53 -0.21 5.34 4.07
CA ILE A 53 -0.58 6.39 5.02
C ILE A 53 -0.28 5.88 6.43
N GLN A 54 0.41 6.70 7.21
CA GLN A 54 0.64 6.49 8.63
C GLN A 54 -0.02 7.60 9.42
N VAL A 55 -0.67 7.22 10.52
CA VAL A 55 -1.34 8.14 11.43
C VAL A 55 -0.76 7.94 12.82
N VAL A 56 -0.15 8.99 13.38
CA VAL A 56 0.43 8.98 14.74
C VAL A 56 0.02 10.27 15.42
N GLY A 57 -0.67 10.16 16.57
CA GLY A 57 -1.08 11.33 17.35
C GLY A 57 -1.86 12.37 16.55
N GLY A 58 -2.80 11.94 15.69
CA GLY A 58 -3.61 12.85 14.86
C GLY A 58 -2.90 13.40 13.62
N VAL A 59 -1.59 13.21 13.48
CA VAL A 59 -0.81 13.62 12.30
C VAL A 59 -0.85 12.53 11.24
N TRP A 60 -1.23 12.91 10.02
CA TRP A 60 -1.29 12.02 8.86
C TRP A 60 -0.09 12.27 7.96
N SER A 61 0.68 11.21 7.68
CA SER A 61 1.85 11.25 6.82
C SER A 61 1.73 10.23 5.70
N VAL A 62 2.17 10.61 4.49
CA VAL A 62 2.25 9.69 3.35
C VAL A 62 3.70 9.27 3.11
N MET A 63 3.88 7.96 2.96
CA MET A 63 5.13 7.32 2.57
C MET A 63 4.91 6.56 1.27
N TYR A 64 5.99 6.16 0.60
CA TYR A 64 5.88 5.41 -0.65
C TYR A 64 6.62 4.09 -0.56
N ALA A 65 5.88 2.99 -0.73
CA ALA A 65 6.44 1.66 -0.86
C ALA A 65 6.83 1.40 -2.32
N VAL A 66 8.12 1.21 -2.55
CA VAL A 66 8.70 1.01 -3.87
C VAL A 66 9.21 -0.42 -4.00
N ASP A 67 8.83 -1.07 -5.09
CA ASP A 67 9.35 -2.37 -5.48
C ASP A 67 10.72 -2.24 -6.16
N GLU A 68 11.76 -2.66 -5.45
CA GLU A 68 13.13 -2.69 -5.97
C GLU A 68 13.54 -4.04 -6.54
N VAL A 69 12.57 -4.89 -6.91
CA VAL A 69 12.77 -6.25 -7.45
C VAL A 69 13.25 -7.24 -6.38
N THR A 70 14.29 -6.89 -5.62
CA THR A 70 14.89 -7.74 -4.58
C THR A 70 14.33 -7.46 -3.19
N LEU A 71 13.90 -6.23 -2.93
CA LEU A 71 13.32 -5.79 -1.66
C LEU A 71 12.22 -4.75 -1.87
N ILE A 72 11.42 -4.56 -0.82
CA ILE A 72 10.44 -3.47 -0.76
C ILE A 72 11.08 -2.37 0.09
N ARG A 73 11.28 -1.20 -0.51
CA ARG A 73 11.78 -0.04 0.23
C ARG A 73 10.62 0.90 0.53
N VAL A 74 10.44 1.23 1.80
CA VAL A 74 9.54 2.31 2.22
C VAL A 74 10.35 3.61 2.24
N LEU A 75 9.94 4.57 1.43
CA LEU A 75 10.51 5.91 1.43
C LEU A 75 9.85 6.74 2.53
N TYR A 76 10.57 6.85 3.64
CA TYR A 76 10.25 7.79 4.72
C TYR A 76 10.69 9.18 4.29
N ARG A 77 9.77 9.92 3.67
CA ARG A 77 9.90 11.37 3.51
C ARG A 77 8.93 12.01 4.49
N ASN A 78 9.33 13.10 5.13
CA ASN A 78 8.48 13.85 6.06
C ASN A 78 7.37 14.60 5.29
N SER A 79 6.49 13.83 4.65
CA SER A 79 5.39 14.30 3.82
C SER A 79 4.11 14.21 4.63
N GLN A 80 3.96 15.13 5.57
CA GLN A 80 2.70 15.36 6.28
C GLN A 80 1.64 15.80 5.26
N ILE A 81 0.50 15.12 5.27
CA ILE A 81 -0.64 15.38 4.37
C ILE A 81 -1.80 16.07 5.09
N GLY A 82 -1.72 16.17 6.41
CA GLY A 82 -2.69 16.89 7.24
C GLY A 82 -2.61 16.44 8.69
N GLU A 83 -3.54 16.94 9.48
CA GLU A 83 -3.72 16.60 10.88
C GLU A 83 -5.20 16.70 11.25
N THR A 84 -5.64 15.96 12.27
CA THR A 84 -7.04 15.94 12.70
C THR A 84 -7.36 16.96 13.78
N ASP A 85 -6.35 17.63 14.31
CA ASP A 85 -6.46 18.41 15.54
C ASP A 85 -6.72 19.90 15.26
N SER A 86 -6.69 20.29 13.98
CA SER A 86 -7.01 21.63 13.51
C SER A 86 -7.95 21.59 12.31
N MET A 87 -8.83 22.60 12.21
CA MET A 87 -9.75 22.71 11.07
C MET A 87 -9.00 22.88 9.74
N LEU A 88 -7.86 23.60 9.76
CA LEU A 88 -6.97 23.71 8.60
C LEU A 88 -6.39 22.34 8.21
N GLY A 89 -5.89 21.58 9.20
CA GLY A 89 -5.38 20.23 9.00
C GLY A 89 -6.42 19.28 8.39
N GLY A 90 -7.68 19.40 8.81
CA GLY A 90 -8.79 18.65 8.25
C GLY A 90 -9.00 18.93 6.75
N TYR A 91 -8.98 20.19 6.33
CA TYR A 91 -9.07 20.55 4.91
C TYR A 91 -7.84 20.12 4.11
N GLN A 92 -6.64 20.17 4.71
CA GLN A 92 -5.44 19.62 4.08
C GLN A 92 -5.57 18.11 3.85
N LEU A 93 -6.12 17.38 4.83
CA LEU A 93 -6.37 15.96 4.72
C LEU A 93 -7.41 15.66 3.63
N GLU A 94 -8.51 16.41 3.57
CA GLU A 94 -9.51 16.29 2.50
C GLU A 94 -8.88 16.46 1.12
N ALA A 95 -8.11 17.53 0.93
CA ALA A 95 -7.42 17.81 -0.34
C ALA A 95 -6.43 16.71 -0.71
N SER A 96 -5.64 16.22 0.25
CA SER A 96 -4.69 15.11 0.05
C SER A 96 -5.39 13.81 -0.31
N MET A 97 -6.48 13.48 0.38
CA MET A 97 -7.28 12.28 0.08
C MET A 97 -7.93 12.38 -1.30
N ALA A 98 -8.38 13.57 -1.72
CA ALA A 98 -8.90 13.77 -3.08
C ALA A 98 -7.82 13.53 -4.16
N VAL A 99 -6.57 13.93 -3.91
CA VAL A 99 -5.44 13.63 -4.81
C VAL A 99 -5.16 12.12 -4.86
N LEU A 100 -5.13 11.46 -3.70
CA LEU A 100 -4.94 10.01 -3.62
C LEU A 100 -6.07 9.24 -4.29
N GLY A 101 -7.33 9.68 -4.12
CA GLY A 101 -8.50 9.12 -4.78
C GLY A 101 -8.36 9.18 -6.31
N ARG A 102 -7.98 10.35 -6.85
CA ARG A 102 -7.70 10.47 -8.29
C ARG A 102 -6.60 9.54 -8.76
N TRP A 103 -5.53 9.38 -7.98
CA TRP A 103 -4.46 8.41 -8.31
C TRP A 103 -4.96 6.97 -8.28
N VAL A 104 -5.84 6.62 -7.34
CA VAL A 104 -6.45 5.30 -7.28
C VAL A 104 -7.23 5.01 -8.56
N GLU A 105 -8.11 5.92 -8.95
CA GLU A 105 -8.93 5.80 -10.16
C GLU A 105 -8.08 5.77 -11.44
N SER A 106 -7.08 6.65 -11.55
CA SER A 106 -6.31 6.80 -12.78
C SER A 106 -5.21 5.76 -12.96
N THR A 107 -4.71 5.18 -11.87
CA THR A 107 -3.45 4.40 -11.89
C THR A 107 -3.57 3.07 -11.18
N PHE A 108 -4.05 3.05 -9.93
CA PHE A 108 -4.12 1.80 -9.16
C PHE A 108 -5.17 0.85 -9.70
N GLU A 109 -6.41 1.33 -9.88
CA GLU A 109 -7.54 0.51 -10.30
C GLU A 109 -7.33 -0.13 -11.68
N PRO A 110 -6.89 0.60 -12.73
CA PRO A 110 -6.64 -0.01 -14.03
C PRO A 110 -5.54 -1.07 -13.97
N TRP A 111 -4.46 -0.79 -13.23
CA TRP A 111 -3.36 -1.73 -13.04
C TRP A 111 -3.80 -3.00 -12.30
N PHE A 112 -4.58 -2.85 -11.24
CA PHE A 112 -5.04 -3.96 -10.41
C PHE A 112 -6.07 -4.83 -11.15
N THR A 113 -7.01 -4.19 -11.86
CA THR A 113 -8.02 -4.86 -12.66
C THR A 113 -7.38 -5.69 -13.77
N GLU A 114 -6.44 -5.11 -14.51
CA GLU A 114 -5.70 -5.83 -15.56
C GLU A 114 -4.97 -7.07 -15.01
N LEU A 115 -4.33 -6.93 -13.84
CA LEU A 115 -3.67 -8.05 -13.18
C LEU A 115 -4.65 -9.17 -12.81
N LEU A 116 -5.79 -8.80 -12.23
CA LEU A 116 -6.82 -9.77 -11.82
C LEU A 116 -7.48 -10.45 -13.02
N THR A 117 -7.86 -9.69 -14.04
CA THR A 117 -8.47 -10.21 -15.27
C THR A 117 -7.58 -11.27 -15.90
N ARG A 118 -6.28 -10.97 -16.08
CA ARG A 118 -5.31 -11.95 -16.60
C ARG A 118 -5.17 -13.18 -15.72
N ALA A 119 -5.11 -13.00 -14.40
CA ALA A 119 -4.98 -14.12 -13.46
C ALA A 119 -6.20 -15.05 -13.53
N VAL A 120 -7.41 -14.50 -13.68
CA VAL A 120 -8.66 -15.27 -13.83
C VAL A 120 -8.67 -16.01 -15.17
N GLU A 121 -8.38 -15.33 -16.28
CA GLU A 121 -8.35 -15.94 -17.62
C GLU A 121 -7.36 -17.11 -17.69
N ASN A 122 -6.14 -16.92 -17.18
CA ASN A 122 -5.12 -17.97 -17.21
C ASN A 122 -5.54 -19.18 -16.35
N ARG A 123 -6.21 -18.92 -15.22
CA ARG A 123 -6.73 -19.99 -14.39
C ARG A 123 -7.84 -20.79 -15.09
N GLN A 124 -8.73 -20.11 -15.82
CA GLN A 124 -9.79 -20.76 -16.60
C GLN A 124 -9.21 -21.61 -17.73
N ARG A 125 -8.29 -21.04 -18.52
CA ARG A 125 -7.59 -21.79 -19.58
C ARG A 125 -6.90 -23.06 -19.07
N ALA A 126 -6.27 -22.98 -17.90
CA ALA A 126 -5.64 -24.15 -17.28
C ALA A 126 -6.67 -25.22 -16.88
N ALA A 127 -7.84 -24.83 -16.39
CA ALA A 127 -8.92 -25.76 -16.06
C ALA A 127 -9.51 -26.44 -17.31
N ASP A 128 -9.77 -25.67 -18.36
CA ASP A 128 -10.36 -26.18 -19.61
C ASP A 128 -9.39 -27.10 -20.38
N GLY A 129 -8.10 -26.78 -20.35
CA GLY A 129 -7.05 -27.61 -20.93
C GLY A 129 -6.90 -28.97 -20.25
N CYS A 130 -7.04 -29.03 -18.92
CA CYS A 130 -7.06 -30.30 -18.19
C CYS A 130 -8.30 -31.15 -18.51
N ALA A 131 -9.46 -30.53 -18.77
CA ALA A 131 -10.68 -31.25 -19.14
C ALA A 131 -10.61 -31.88 -20.55
N SER A 132 -9.84 -31.28 -21.46
CA SER A 132 -9.73 -31.72 -22.86
C SER A 132 -8.67 -32.81 -23.10
N GLY A 133 -7.74 -33.01 -22.17
CA GLY A 133 -6.61 -33.96 -22.30
C GLY A 133 -6.89 -35.41 -21.83
N ASN A 134 -8.14 -35.74 -21.50
CA ASN A 134 -8.56 -37.06 -21.00
C ASN A 134 -9.43 -37.86 -21.99
N LEU A 135 -9.41 -37.52 -23.29
CA LEU A 135 -10.08 -38.24 -24.37
C LEU A 135 -9.06 -38.90 -25.31
#